data_AF-A0A1V4ZWJ7-F1
#
_entry.id   AF-A0A1V4ZWJ7-F1
#
_cell.length_a   1.000
_cell.length_b   1.000
_cell.length_c   1.000
_cell.angle_alpha   90.00
_cell.angle_beta   90.00
_cell.angle_gamma   90.00
#
_symmetry.space_group_name_H-M   'P 1'
#
loop_
_entity.id
_entity.type
_entity.pdbx_description
1 polymer ?
#
loop_
_entity_poly.entity_id
_entity_poly.type
_entity_poly.pdbx_seq_one_letter_code
_entity_poly.pdbx_strand_id
1 'polypeptide(L)'
;MTEFQREELKEIILDSYNLILTLPSLQLNKRKEWEIKSRSKLRTLPEALREFQDPSASITHFVKNTAYFLPRAERGSGTDKTFNELLSKLLDTVSKYSKRTDSPEHIRQKLVYLIGYLNWGSDSICVLKNVSHNDQREFERRLKAMLFAEFRIVGADSEVEKMVQAIKGWAFGQMEHKG
;
A
#
# COMPACT_ATOMS: atom_id res chain seq x y z
N MET A 1 22.66 9.19 1.29
CA MET A 1 21.54 8.45 1.87
C MET A 1 20.60 9.50 2.44
N THR A 2 19.36 9.60 1.97
CA THR A 2 18.45 10.64 2.47
C THR A 2 17.88 10.17 3.80
N GLU A 3 17.94 11.03 4.80
CA GLU A 3 17.39 10.75 6.13
C GLU A 3 15.99 11.35 6.21
N PHE A 4 14.98 10.51 6.47
CA PHE A 4 13.61 10.99 6.63
C PHE A 4 13.39 11.47 8.05
N GLN A 5 12.80 12.65 8.18
CA GLN A 5 12.31 13.09 9.47
C GLN A 5 11.16 12.18 9.94
N ARG A 6 10.97 12.08 11.26
CA ARG A 6 9.94 11.22 11.87
C ARG A 6 8.55 11.46 11.26
N GLU A 7 8.20 12.71 11.00
CA GLU A 7 6.90 13.08 10.40
C GLU A 7 6.78 12.62 8.94
N GLU A 8 7.88 12.59 8.19
CA GLU A 8 7.87 12.05 6.82
C GLU A 8 7.72 10.53 6.81
N LEU A 9 8.37 9.82 7.74
CA LEU A 9 8.17 8.39 7.92
C LEU A 9 6.74 8.07 8.33
N LYS A 10 6.17 8.86 9.24
CA LYS A 10 4.75 8.75 9.62
C LYS A 10 3.84 8.88 8.42
N GLU A 11 4.05 9.89 7.59
CA GLU A 11 3.28 10.07 6.34
C GLU A 11 3.41 8.86 5.41
N ILE A 12 4.62 8.38 5.16
CA ILE A 12 4.87 7.26 4.26
C ILE A 12 4.18 5.98 4.76
N ILE A 13 4.27 5.67 6.05
CA ILE A 13 3.65 4.49 6.64
C ILE A 13 2.12 4.59 6.53
N LEU A 14 1.52 5.72 6.91
CA LEU A 14 0.08 5.91 6.82
C LEU A 14 -0.44 5.86 5.38
N ASP A 15 0.27 6.51 4.44
CA ASP A 15 -0.07 6.46 3.02
C ASP A 15 0.03 5.02 2.47
N SER A 16 1.00 4.22 2.94
CA SER A 16 1.14 2.82 2.53
C SER A 16 -0.07 1.97 2.95
N TYR A 17 -0.57 2.12 4.19
CA TYR A 17 -1.79 1.42 4.62
C TYR A 17 -3.02 1.92 3.88
N ASN A 18 -3.11 3.22 3.62
CA ASN A 18 -4.20 3.79 2.82
C ASN A 18 -4.22 3.27 1.37
N LEU A 19 -3.06 2.88 0.82
CA LEU A 19 -2.95 2.19 -0.46
C LEU A 19 -3.37 0.71 -0.33
N ILE A 20 -2.99 0.01 0.74
CA ILE A 20 -3.45 -1.38 0.99
C ILE A 20 -4.98 -1.47 0.96
N LEU A 21 -5.67 -0.50 1.56
CA LEU A 21 -7.14 -0.48 1.60
C LEU A 21 -7.81 -0.34 0.22
N THR A 22 -7.07 0.08 -0.81
CA THR A 22 -7.56 0.12 -2.20
C THR A 22 -7.34 -1.18 -2.97
N LEU A 23 -6.58 -2.13 -2.41
CA LEU A 23 -6.40 -3.46 -3.00
C LEU A 23 -7.70 -4.27 -2.88
N PRO A 24 -7.89 -5.31 -3.70
CA PRO A 24 -8.95 -6.26 -3.45
C PRO A 24 -8.77 -6.89 -2.06
N SER A 25 -9.88 -7.08 -1.34
CA SER A 25 -9.89 -7.77 -0.05
C SER A 25 -9.26 -9.17 -0.17
N LEU A 26 -8.81 -9.73 0.95
CA LEU A 26 -8.22 -11.06 0.95
C LEU A 26 -9.19 -12.12 0.42
N GLN A 27 -8.66 -13.09 -0.33
CA GLN A 27 -9.39 -14.22 -0.88
C GLN A 27 -8.66 -15.52 -0.54
N LEU A 28 -9.40 -16.62 -0.43
CA LEU A 28 -8.80 -17.95 -0.26
C LEU A 28 -8.22 -18.44 -1.59
N ASN A 29 -6.97 -18.88 -1.56
CA ASN A 29 -6.32 -19.52 -2.68
C ASN A 29 -6.60 -21.03 -2.73
N LYS A 30 -6.04 -21.72 -3.74
CA LYS A 30 -6.21 -23.18 -3.91
C LYS A 30 -5.64 -24.01 -2.75
N ARG A 31 -4.72 -23.44 -1.95
CA ARG A 31 -4.12 -24.07 -0.75
C ARG A 31 -4.89 -23.76 0.53
N LYS A 32 -6.06 -23.11 0.44
CA LYS A 32 -6.87 -22.64 1.58
C LYS A 32 -6.15 -21.60 2.45
N GLU A 33 -5.25 -20.83 1.85
CA GLU A 33 -4.58 -19.70 2.50
C GLU A 33 -5.15 -18.40 1.96
N TRP A 34 -5.32 -17.40 2.84
CA TRP A 34 -5.73 -16.05 2.51
C TRP A 34 -4.60 -15.29 1.81
N GLU A 35 -4.90 -14.69 0.67
CA GLU A 35 -3.97 -13.89 -0.14
C GLU A 35 -4.67 -12.66 -0.77
N ILE A 36 -3.88 -11.69 -1.21
CA ILE A 36 -4.35 -10.59 -2.06
C ILE A 36 -4.13 -10.98 -3.52
N LYS A 37 -5.22 -11.10 -4.29
CA LYS A 37 -5.16 -11.38 -5.73
C LYS A 37 -4.46 -10.21 -6.45
N SER A 38 -3.60 -10.51 -7.44
CA SER A 38 -2.79 -9.53 -8.20
C SER A 38 -1.57 -8.92 -7.49
N ARG A 39 -1.14 -9.46 -6.33
CA ARG A 39 0.08 -9.05 -5.61
C ARG A 39 1.36 -9.06 -6.46
N SER A 40 1.45 -9.92 -7.47
CA SER A 40 2.62 -9.99 -8.37
C SER A 40 2.86 -8.68 -9.15
N LYS A 41 1.81 -7.94 -9.49
CA LYS A 41 1.91 -6.67 -10.20
C LYS A 41 2.50 -5.53 -9.35
N LEU A 42 2.46 -5.66 -8.02
CA LEU A 42 3.02 -4.68 -7.08
C LEU A 42 4.51 -4.91 -6.83
N ARG A 43 4.96 -6.16 -6.95
CA ARG A 43 6.35 -6.54 -6.69
C ARG A 43 7.35 -6.00 -7.72
N THR A 44 6.88 -5.61 -8.90
CA THR A 44 7.71 -5.02 -9.96
C THR A 44 7.79 -3.49 -9.86
N LEU A 45 6.95 -2.84 -9.04
CA LEU A 45 6.99 -1.38 -8.85
C LEU A 45 8.35 -0.84 -8.33
N PRO A 46 9.05 -1.53 -7.40
CA PRO A 46 10.41 -1.14 -7.03
C PRO A 46 11.42 -1.17 -8.17
N GLU A 47 11.23 -2.07 -9.16
CA GLU A 47 12.14 -2.20 -10.30
C GLU A 47 12.03 -0.97 -11.20
N ALA A 48 10.81 -0.46 -11.41
CA ALA A 48 10.57 0.75 -12.21
C ALA A 48 11.26 2.02 -11.65
N LEU A 49 11.53 2.07 -10.33
CA LEU A 49 12.28 3.15 -9.68
C LEU A 49 13.81 2.98 -9.73
N ARG A 50 14.30 1.77 -10.04
CA ARG A 50 15.74 1.46 -10.09
C ARG A 50 16.35 1.51 -11.49
N GLU A 51 15.51 1.56 -12.52
CA GLU A 51 15.94 1.46 -13.92
C GLU A 51 16.78 2.65 -14.39
N PHE A 52 16.55 3.85 -13.83
CA PHE A 52 17.27 5.06 -14.20
C PHE A 52 18.13 5.57 -13.04
N GLN A 53 19.38 5.96 -13.35
CA GLN A 53 20.28 6.59 -12.39
C GLN A 53 19.82 8.00 -12.03
N ASP A 54 19.32 8.76 -13.02
CA ASP A 54 18.75 10.09 -12.80
C ASP A 54 17.41 9.97 -12.02
N PRO A 55 17.28 10.63 -10.85
CA PRO A 55 16.10 10.45 -10.01
C PRO A 55 14.81 11.01 -10.64
N SER A 56 14.90 12.09 -11.43
CA SER A 56 13.76 12.66 -12.14
C SER A 56 13.25 11.73 -13.25
N ALA A 57 14.16 11.14 -14.02
CA ALA A 57 13.85 10.14 -15.04
C ALA A 57 13.27 8.88 -14.42
N SER A 58 13.80 8.42 -13.28
CA SER A 58 13.28 7.30 -12.51
C SER A 58 11.83 7.53 -12.06
N ILE A 59 11.54 8.69 -11.46
CA ILE A 59 10.17 9.04 -11.05
C ILE A 59 9.24 9.13 -12.27
N THR A 60 9.71 9.77 -13.34
CA THR A 60 8.93 9.91 -14.60
C THR A 60 8.61 8.54 -15.20
N HIS A 61 9.58 7.63 -15.20
CA HIS A 61 9.41 6.27 -15.68
C HIS A 61 8.45 5.47 -14.80
N PHE A 62 8.57 5.61 -13.48
CA PHE A 62 7.64 5.02 -12.52
C PHE A 62 6.20 5.48 -12.75
N VAL A 63 5.98 6.79 -12.90
CA VAL A 63 4.67 7.38 -13.23
C VAL A 63 4.15 6.81 -14.55
N LYS A 64 5.00 6.78 -15.60
CA LYS A 64 4.62 6.25 -16.91
C LYS A 64 4.24 4.77 -16.86
N ASN A 65 4.98 3.94 -16.15
CA ASN A 65 4.65 2.51 -15.99
C ASN A 65 3.37 2.32 -15.19
N THR A 66 3.23 3.05 -14.08
CA THR A 66 2.02 3.02 -13.25
C THR A 66 0.79 3.41 -14.09
N ALA A 67 0.92 4.46 -14.91
CA ALA A 67 -0.14 4.90 -15.81
C ALA A 67 -0.37 3.96 -17.00
N TYR A 68 0.68 3.29 -17.52
CA TYR A 68 0.54 2.27 -18.56
C TYR A 68 -0.28 1.08 -18.07
N PHE A 69 -0.12 0.71 -16.80
CA PHE A 69 -0.87 -0.37 -16.16
C PHE A 69 -2.28 0.03 -15.71
N LEU A 70 -2.70 1.29 -15.84
CA LEU A 70 -4.11 1.67 -15.74
C LEU A 70 -4.82 1.14 -16.99
N PRO A 71 -5.57 0.01 -16.96
CA PRO A 71 -6.47 -0.31 -18.03
C PRO A 71 -7.35 0.90 -18.30
N ARG A 72 -7.41 1.32 -19.58
CA ARG A 72 -8.42 2.26 -20.08
C ARG A 72 -9.75 1.82 -19.49
N ALA A 73 -10.25 2.59 -18.51
CA ALA A 73 -11.23 2.17 -17.50
C ALA A 73 -12.62 1.79 -18.06
N GLU A 74 -12.75 1.73 -19.38
CA GLU A 74 -14.01 1.52 -20.09
C GLU A 74 -14.31 0.06 -20.45
N ARG A 75 -13.40 -0.91 -20.23
CA ARG A 75 -13.60 -2.30 -20.74
C ARG A 75 -13.28 -3.47 -19.79
N GLY A 76 -12.86 -3.23 -18.55
CA GLY A 76 -12.39 -4.29 -17.64
C GLY A 76 -13.44 -4.81 -16.65
N SER A 77 -13.34 -6.09 -16.28
CA SER A 77 -14.16 -6.74 -15.24
C SER A 77 -13.78 -6.27 -13.83
N GLY A 78 -14.58 -6.57 -12.80
CA GLY A 78 -14.45 -5.99 -11.44
C GLY A 78 -13.05 -6.00 -10.79
N THR A 79 -12.17 -6.96 -11.09
CA THR A 79 -10.78 -6.98 -10.59
C THR A 79 -9.86 -5.93 -11.23
N ASP A 80 -10.16 -5.48 -12.46
CA ASP A 80 -9.40 -4.43 -13.14
C ASP A 80 -9.72 -3.04 -12.55
N LYS A 81 -10.94 -2.88 -12.03
CA LYS A 81 -11.40 -1.64 -11.40
C LYS A 81 -10.70 -1.35 -10.07
N THR A 82 -10.54 -2.37 -9.22
CA THR A 82 -9.84 -2.22 -7.93
C THR A 82 -8.34 -1.99 -8.12
N PHE A 83 -7.73 -2.62 -9.14
CA PHE A 83 -6.34 -2.33 -9.50
C PHE A 83 -6.17 -0.91 -10.04
N ASN A 84 -7.14 -0.38 -10.79
CA ASN A 84 -7.17 1.02 -11.20
C ASN A 84 -7.24 2.00 -10.03
N GLU A 85 -8.05 1.69 -9.01
CA GLU A 85 -8.17 2.54 -7.82
C GLU A 85 -6.84 2.69 -7.08
N LEU A 86 -6.11 1.58 -6.93
CA LEU A 86 -4.76 1.59 -6.36
C LEU A 86 -3.80 2.45 -7.19
N LEU A 87 -3.74 2.23 -8.50
CA LEU A 87 -2.81 2.94 -9.38
C LEU A 87 -3.11 4.44 -9.40
N SER A 88 -4.38 4.84 -9.44
CA SER A 88 -4.80 6.23 -9.33
C SER A 88 -4.35 6.85 -8.01
N LYS A 89 -4.61 6.19 -6.88
CA LYS A 89 -4.21 6.70 -5.55
C LYS A 89 -2.69 6.74 -5.38
N LEU A 90 -1.96 5.82 -6.00
CA LEU A 90 -0.50 5.83 -6.04
C LEU A 90 0.01 7.04 -6.82
N LEU A 91 -0.57 7.36 -7.98
CA LEU A 91 -0.24 8.57 -8.75
C LEU A 91 -0.57 9.85 -7.98
N ASP A 92 -1.70 9.89 -7.26
CA ASP A 92 -2.04 11.01 -6.39
C ASP A 92 -1.01 11.19 -5.27
N THR A 93 -0.53 10.07 -4.70
CA THR A 93 0.52 10.08 -3.67
C THR A 93 1.85 10.58 -4.23
N VAL A 94 2.23 10.18 -5.45
CA VAL A 94 3.41 10.73 -6.15
C VAL A 94 3.25 12.23 -6.34
N SER A 95 2.09 12.70 -6.84
CA SER A 95 1.82 14.13 -7.03
C SER A 95 1.90 14.91 -5.71
N LYS A 96 1.35 14.36 -4.64
CA LYS A 96 1.42 14.92 -3.28
C LYS A 96 2.87 15.08 -2.82
N TYR A 97 3.73 14.08 -3.02
CA TYR A 97 5.15 14.16 -2.66
C TYR A 97 5.90 15.19 -3.50
N SER A 98 5.66 15.22 -4.81
CA SER A 98 6.34 16.17 -5.72
C SER A 98 5.96 17.63 -5.49
N LYS A 99 4.78 17.93 -4.92
CA LYS A 99 4.37 19.31 -4.59
C LYS A 99 5.05 19.88 -3.34
N ARG A 100 5.65 19.03 -2.51
CA ARG A 100 6.15 19.39 -1.17
C ARG A 100 7.67 19.43 -1.06
N THR A 101 8.37 18.92 -2.07
CA THR A 101 9.83 18.96 -2.14
C THR A 101 10.25 19.06 -3.59
N ASP A 102 11.24 19.90 -3.86
CA ASP A 102 11.79 20.05 -5.21
C ASP A 102 12.92 19.05 -5.47
N SER A 103 13.32 18.23 -4.48
CA SER A 103 14.41 17.26 -4.61
C SER A 103 13.91 15.93 -5.21
N PRO A 104 14.27 15.60 -6.47
CA PRO A 104 13.82 14.36 -7.10
C PRO A 104 14.41 13.13 -6.40
N GLU A 105 15.60 13.23 -5.81
CA GLU A 105 16.18 12.14 -5.03
C GLU A 105 15.39 11.88 -3.75
N HIS A 106 14.92 12.93 -3.08
CA HIS A 106 14.08 12.81 -1.88
C HIS A 106 12.75 12.14 -2.22
N ILE A 107 12.11 12.57 -3.31
CA ILE A 107 10.85 11.96 -3.80
C ILE A 107 11.07 10.49 -4.14
N ARG A 108 12.14 10.17 -4.90
CA ARG A 108 12.46 8.80 -5.29
C ARG A 108 12.60 7.90 -4.07
N GLN A 109 13.33 8.35 -3.05
CA GLN A 109 13.49 7.58 -1.81
C GLN A 109 12.16 7.45 -1.04
N LYS A 110 11.30 8.48 -1.02
CA LYS A 110 9.95 8.36 -0.41
C LYS A 110 9.13 7.28 -1.10
N LEU A 111 9.17 7.22 -2.42
CA LEU A 111 8.45 6.20 -3.21
C LEU A 111 9.01 4.80 -2.95
N VAL A 112 10.34 4.65 -2.83
CA VAL A 112 10.96 3.37 -2.45
C VAL A 112 10.45 2.89 -1.08
N TYR A 113 10.42 3.76 -0.08
CA TYR A 113 9.92 3.41 1.25
C TYR A 113 8.41 3.10 1.22
N LEU A 114 7.62 3.92 0.53
CA LEU A 114 6.17 3.73 0.37
C LEU A 114 5.84 2.35 -0.21
N ILE A 115 6.52 1.96 -1.29
CA ILE A 115 6.30 0.65 -1.93
C ILE A 115 6.83 -0.48 -1.04
N GLY A 116 7.93 -0.25 -0.31
CA GLY A 116 8.46 -1.19 0.67
C GLY A 116 7.42 -1.51 1.76
N TYR A 117 6.89 -0.47 2.43
CA TYR A 117 5.86 -0.62 3.46
C TYR A 117 4.54 -1.16 2.91
N LEU A 118 4.14 -0.76 1.69
CA LEU A 118 2.96 -1.32 1.02
C LEU A 118 3.09 -2.84 0.87
N ASN A 119 4.25 -3.33 0.42
CA ASN A 119 4.50 -4.76 0.26
C ASN A 119 4.57 -5.47 1.62
N TRP A 120 5.36 -4.98 2.57
CA TRP A 120 5.50 -5.63 3.89
C TRP A 120 4.22 -5.61 4.71
N GLY A 121 3.46 -4.50 4.68
CA GLY A 121 2.17 -4.38 5.35
C GLY A 121 1.15 -5.37 4.76
N SER A 122 1.06 -5.44 3.43
CA SER A 122 0.19 -6.39 2.73
C SER A 122 0.49 -7.84 3.12
N ASP A 123 1.77 -8.20 3.17
CA ASP A 123 2.24 -9.53 3.52
C ASP A 123 1.90 -9.89 4.97
N SER A 124 2.17 -8.95 5.87
CA SER A 124 1.91 -9.10 7.30
C SER A 124 0.42 -9.31 7.54
N ILE A 125 -0.46 -8.54 6.89
CA ILE A 125 -1.91 -8.71 7.03
C ILE A 125 -2.38 -10.08 6.51
N CYS A 126 -1.85 -10.59 5.39
CA CYS A 126 -2.14 -11.95 4.92
C CYS A 126 -1.72 -13.01 5.95
N VAL A 127 -0.51 -12.89 6.50
CA VAL A 127 -0.02 -13.81 7.54
C VAL A 127 -0.93 -13.76 8.76
N LEU A 128 -1.27 -12.56 9.24
CA LEU A 128 -2.18 -12.38 10.38
C LEU A 128 -3.54 -13.03 10.13
N LYS A 129 -4.12 -12.86 8.94
CA LYS A 129 -5.39 -13.49 8.57
C LYS A 129 -5.30 -15.03 8.59
N ASN A 130 -4.20 -15.58 8.08
CA ASN A 130 -3.96 -17.02 8.04
C ASN A 130 -3.80 -17.63 9.44
N VAL A 131 -2.95 -17.04 10.28
CA VAL A 131 -2.71 -17.55 11.65
C VAL A 131 -3.89 -17.33 12.59
N SER A 132 -4.79 -16.40 12.25
CA SER A 132 -6.03 -16.18 13.01
C SER A 132 -7.15 -17.13 12.60
N HIS A 133 -6.94 -18.01 11.61
CA HIS A 133 -7.93 -18.98 11.13
C HIS A 133 -9.32 -18.37 10.86
N ASN A 134 -9.34 -17.15 10.29
CA ASN A 134 -10.55 -16.36 10.03
C ASN A 134 -11.34 -15.90 11.29
N ASP A 135 -10.79 -16.02 12.50
CA ASP A 135 -11.32 -15.39 13.71
C ASP A 135 -11.08 -13.88 13.67
N GLN A 136 -12.16 -13.09 13.65
CA GLN A 136 -12.10 -11.64 13.63
C GLN A 136 -11.48 -11.02 14.88
N ARG A 137 -11.73 -11.59 16.06
CA ARG A 137 -11.24 -11.06 17.34
C ARG A 137 -9.75 -11.30 17.46
N GLU A 138 -9.29 -12.50 17.11
CA GLU A 138 -7.87 -12.83 17.13
C GLU A 138 -7.09 -12.04 16.07
N PHE A 139 -7.66 -11.88 14.88
CA PHE A 139 -7.08 -11.04 13.83
C PHE A 139 -6.95 -9.58 14.30
N GLU A 140 -8.01 -9.01 14.85
CA GLU A 140 -8.01 -7.64 15.39
C GLU A 140 -6.98 -7.45 16.49
N ARG A 141 -6.89 -8.39 17.44
CA ARG A 141 -5.90 -8.36 18.53
C ARG A 141 -4.47 -8.34 18.00
N ARG A 142 -4.14 -9.21 17.04
CA ARG A 142 -2.79 -9.28 16.45
C ARG A 142 -2.47 -8.07 15.59
N LEU A 143 -3.42 -7.63 14.78
CA LEU A 143 -3.29 -6.44 13.93
C LEU A 143 -3.04 -5.19 14.78
N LYS A 144 -3.80 -5.03 15.88
CA LYS A 144 -3.62 -3.93 16.82
C LYS A 144 -2.23 -3.92 17.46
N ALA A 145 -1.72 -5.09 17.87
CA ALA A 145 -0.38 -5.20 18.43
C ALA A 145 0.71 -4.79 17.42
N MET A 146 0.59 -5.24 16.17
CA MET A 146 1.52 -4.91 15.08
C MET A 146 1.50 -3.40 14.77
N LEU A 147 0.32 -2.84 14.53
CA LEU A 147 0.17 -1.42 14.19
C LEU A 147 0.58 -0.51 15.34
N PHE A 148 0.28 -0.88 16.58
CA PHE A 148 0.74 -0.12 17.75
C PHE A 148 2.27 -0.06 17.82
N ALA A 149 2.95 -1.20 17.62
CA ALA A 149 4.41 -1.25 17.64
C ALA A 149 5.02 -0.35 16.55
N GLU A 150 4.48 -0.40 15.33
CA GLU A 150 4.96 0.40 14.21
C GLU A 150 4.63 1.90 14.37
N PHE A 151 3.37 2.23 14.68
CA PHE A 151 2.91 3.62 14.73
C PHE A 151 3.54 4.38 15.89
N ARG A 152 3.85 3.72 17.01
CA ARG A 152 4.55 4.35 18.14
C ARG A 152 5.94 4.86 17.75
N ILE A 153 6.67 4.12 16.91
CA ILE A 153 8.01 4.51 16.44
C ILE A 153 7.92 5.86 15.71
N VAL A 154 6.90 6.03 14.86
CA VAL A 154 6.72 7.25 14.05
C VAL A 154 5.80 8.30 14.68
N GLY A 155 5.25 8.06 15.88
CA GLY A 155 4.39 9.02 16.58
C GLY A 155 2.99 9.14 15.95
N ALA A 156 2.44 8.02 15.52
CA ALA A 156 1.10 7.88 14.93
C ALA A 156 0.15 7.07 15.82
N ASP A 157 0.40 6.99 17.14
CA ASP A 157 -0.36 6.18 18.10
C ASP A 157 -1.88 6.45 18.03
N SER A 158 -2.27 7.69 17.76
CA SER A 158 -3.68 8.10 17.62
C SER A 158 -4.41 7.47 16.43
N GLU A 159 -3.68 7.01 15.40
CA GLU A 159 -4.25 6.42 14.19
C GLU A 159 -4.49 4.92 14.31
N VAL A 160 -3.99 4.26 15.37
CA VAL A 160 -4.00 2.79 15.50
C VAL A 160 -5.42 2.24 15.41
N GLU A 161 -6.34 2.70 16.25
CA GLU A 161 -7.71 2.14 16.29
C GLU A 161 -8.43 2.31 14.95
N LYS A 162 -8.32 3.50 14.36
CA LYS A 162 -8.92 3.81 13.06
C LYS A 162 -8.38 2.89 11.96
N MET A 163 -7.07 2.69 11.93
CA MET A 163 -6.42 1.84 10.94
C MET A 163 -6.75 0.36 11.15
N VAL A 164 -6.83 -0.11 12.41
CA VAL A 164 -7.27 -1.47 12.75
C VAL A 164 -8.67 -1.72 12.22
N GLN A 165 -9.63 -0.83 12.49
CA GLN A 165 -11.01 -1.02 12.04
C GLN A 165 -11.11 -0.98 10.50
N ALA A 166 -10.37 -0.09 9.85
CA ALA A 166 -10.31 -0.05 8.40
C ALA A 166 -9.76 -1.37 7.84
N ILE A 167 -8.55 -1.79 8.22
CA ILE A 167 -7.96 -3.02 7.69
C ILE A 167 -8.80 -4.25 8.03
N LYS A 168 -9.42 -4.32 9.21
CA LYS A 168 -10.37 -5.38 9.56
C LYS A 168 -11.57 -5.40 8.61
N GLY A 169 -12.22 -4.27 8.40
CA GLY A 169 -13.35 -4.17 7.46
C GLY A 169 -12.96 -4.61 6.05
N TRP A 170 -11.80 -4.16 5.57
CA TRP A 170 -11.25 -4.54 4.27
C TRP A 170 -10.92 -6.04 4.20
N ALA A 171 -10.22 -6.59 5.20
CA ALA A 171 -9.75 -7.97 5.23
C ALA A 171 -10.87 -9.03 5.35
N PHE A 172 -12.08 -8.61 5.70
CA PHE A 172 -13.27 -9.45 5.79
C PHE A 172 -14.32 -9.11 4.73
N GLY A 173 -14.00 -8.24 3.76
CA GLY A 173 -14.91 -7.87 2.66
C GLY A 173 -16.13 -7.07 3.13
N GLN A 174 -16.01 -6.36 4.25
CA GLN A 174 -17.07 -5.55 4.85
C GLN A 174 -17.04 -4.08 4.40
N MET A 175 -16.07 -3.70 3.56
CA MET A 175 -16.07 -2.40 2.90
C MET A 175 -16.82 -2.49 1.57
N GLU A 176 -17.81 -1.62 1.38
CA GLU A 176 -18.37 -1.38 0.06
C GLU A 176 -17.32 -0.66 -0.80
N HIS A 177 -16.77 -1.34 -1.80
CA HIS A 177 -16.10 -0.63 -2.90
C HIS A 177 -17.19 0.13 -3.65
N LYS A 178 -17.26 1.45 -3.47
CA LYS A 178 -18.15 2.29 -4.28
C LYS A 178 -17.74 2.11 -5.73
N GLY A 179 -18.62 1.45 -6.49
CA GLY A 179 -18.53 1.35 -7.93
C GLY A 179 -18.69 2.73 -8.57
#